data_AF-A0A1I2E2H6-F1
#
_entry.id   AF-A0A1I2E2H6-F1
#
_cell.length_a   1.000
_cell.length_b   1.000
_cell.length_c   1.000
_cell.angle_alpha   90.00
_cell.angle_beta   90.00
_cell.angle_gamma   90.00
#
_symmetry.space_group_name_H-M   'P 1'
#
loop_
_entity.id
_entity.type
_entity.pdbx_description
1 polymer ?
#
loop_
_entity_poly.entity_id
_entity_poly.type
_entity_poly.pdbx_seq_one_letter_code
_entity_poly.pdbx_strand_id
1 'polypeptide(L)'
;MTRTVARAPRAAPVPRAAPVPRAAPVPRAVRFGTRAAGVFFVACAAGNAVGTLRHATPFLEWCRDGAWLPPYRAVLRRLVPVAPWVVGGTAVAEAGVATLLLSRRHQEAGLWAATVFVVGISPAIAPPYWFANVPQAVLYAGLARRFRGGHGG
;
A
#
# COMPACT_ATOMS: atom_id res chain seq x y z
N MET A 1 -39.64 -44.54 -54.65
CA MET A 1 -38.94 -44.33 -53.37
C MET A 1 -38.30 -42.93 -53.39
N THR A 2 -38.98 -41.94 -52.81
CA THR A 2 -38.59 -40.52 -52.87
C THR A 2 -37.83 -40.17 -51.60
N ARG A 3 -36.55 -39.83 -51.70
CA ARG A 3 -35.67 -39.54 -50.55
C ARG A 3 -35.68 -38.04 -50.27
N THR A 4 -36.45 -37.62 -49.26
CA THR A 4 -36.45 -36.24 -48.76
C THR A 4 -35.13 -35.96 -48.03
N VAL A 5 -34.30 -35.08 -48.59
CA VAL A 5 -33.07 -34.64 -47.93
C VAL A 5 -33.43 -33.51 -46.96
N ALA A 6 -33.43 -33.81 -45.66
CA ALA A 6 -33.65 -32.82 -44.62
C ALA A 6 -32.48 -31.82 -44.57
N ARG A 7 -32.78 -30.53 -44.72
CA ARG A 7 -31.81 -29.42 -44.66
C ARG A 7 -31.37 -29.21 -43.21
N ALA A 8 -30.07 -29.31 -42.95
CA ALA A 8 -29.50 -29.07 -41.63
C ALA A 8 -29.78 -27.63 -41.12
N PRO A 9 -30.03 -27.44 -39.81
CA PRO A 9 -30.33 -26.14 -39.24
C PRO A 9 -29.12 -25.20 -39.33
N ARG A 10 -29.37 -23.98 -39.82
CA ARG A 10 -28.38 -22.92 -39.95
C ARG A 10 -27.95 -22.49 -38.55
N ALA A 11 -26.67 -22.67 -38.21
CA ALA A 11 -26.12 -22.25 -36.92
C ALA A 11 -26.42 -20.77 -36.68
N ALA A 12 -27.04 -20.46 -35.55
CA ALA A 12 -27.33 -19.08 -35.15
C ALA A 12 -26.02 -18.29 -34.96
N PRO A 13 -25.96 -17.02 -35.38
CA PRO A 13 -24.77 -16.20 -35.18
C PRO A 13 -24.51 -16.02 -33.67
N VAL A 14 -23.29 -16.37 -33.23
CA VAL A 14 -22.82 -16.18 -31.86
C VAL A 14 -22.91 -14.69 -31.51
N PRO A 15 -23.57 -14.29 -30.39
CA PRO A 15 -23.65 -12.90 -29.98
C PRO A 15 -22.23 -12.34 -29.81
N ARG A 16 -21.92 -11.27 -30.55
CA ARG A 16 -20.65 -10.56 -30.42
C ARG A 16 -20.60 -10.00 -29.00
N ALA A 17 -19.66 -10.48 -28.18
CA ALA A 17 -19.49 -10.02 -26.81
C ALA A 17 -19.45 -8.47 -26.78
N ALA A 18 -20.28 -7.88 -25.94
CA ALA A 18 -20.32 -6.43 -25.78
C ALA A 18 -18.92 -5.92 -25.36
N PRO A 19 -18.45 -4.79 -25.92
CA PRO A 19 -17.17 -4.23 -25.53
C PRO A 19 -17.17 -3.93 -24.03
N VAL A 20 -16.19 -4.51 -23.32
CA VAL A 20 -15.98 -4.27 -21.90
C VAL A 20 -15.81 -2.76 -21.67
N PRO A 21 -16.55 -2.13 -20.74
CA PRO A 21 -16.40 -0.73 -20.43
C PRO A 21 -14.93 -0.41 -20.11
N ARG A 22 -14.35 0.57 -20.82
CA ARG A 22 -13.03 1.07 -20.49
C ARG A 22 -13.12 1.78 -19.14
N ALA A 23 -12.38 1.25 -18.15
CA ALA A 23 -12.09 1.91 -16.89
C ALA A 23 -11.93 3.44 -17.06
N ALA A 24 -12.71 4.19 -16.29
CA ALA A 24 -12.61 5.64 -16.24
C ALA A 24 -11.18 6.08 -15.82
N PRO A 25 -10.63 7.13 -16.44
CA PRO A 25 -9.29 7.60 -16.10
C PRO A 25 -9.20 8.07 -14.65
N VAL A 26 -8.18 7.62 -13.92
CA VAL A 26 -7.94 8.02 -12.53
C VAL A 26 -7.77 9.55 -12.43
N PRO A 27 -8.46 10.23 -11.49
CA PRO A 27 -8.37 11.68 -11.33
C PRO A 27 -6.93 12.16 -11.13
N ARG A 28 -6.57 13.31 -11.73
CA ARG A 28 -5.21 13.89 -11.64
C ARG A 28 -4.77 14.12 -10.19
N ALA A 29 -5.66 14.59 -9.33
CA ALA A 29 -5.40 14.81 -7.91
C ALA A 29 -5.02 13.50 -7.19
N VAL A 30 -5.67 12.39 -7.52
CA VAL A 30 -5.39 11.06 -6.95
C VAL A 30 -4.02 10.55 -7.41
N ARG A 31 -3.69 10.75 -8.68
CA ARG A 31 -2.35 10.43 -9.22
C ARG A 31 -1.25 11.26 -8.57
N PHE A 32 -1.50 12.56 -8.36
CA PHE A 32 -0.56 13.45 -7.69
C PHE A 32 -0.36 13.04 -6.22
N GLY A 33 -1.45 12.86 -5.47
CA GLY A 33 -1.38 12.44 -4.07
C GLY A 33 -0.65 11.11 -3.87
N THR A 34 -0.82 10.16 -4.80
CA THR A 34 -0.12 8.86 -4.78
C THR A 34 1.37 9.00 -5.06
N ARG A 35 1.75 9.87 -6.02
CA ARG A 35 3.18 10.16 -6.26
C ARG A 35 3.81 10.89 -5.09
N ALA A 36 3.11 11.86 -4.50
CA ALA A 36 3.57 12.57 -3.32
C ALA A 36 3.79 11.60 -2.14
N ALA A 37 2.86 10.66 -1.93
CA ALA A 37 3.04 9.58 -0.97
C ALA A 37 4.27 8.71 -1.30
N GLY A 38 4.46 8.35 -2.57
CA GLY A 38 5.65 7.60 -3.01
C GLY A 38 6.95 8.32 -2.70
N VAL A 39 7.06 9.62 -3.02
CA VAL A 39 8.23 10.46 -2.70
C VAL A 39 8.44 10.57 -1.19
N PHE A 40 7.36 10.71 -0.42
CA PHE A 40 7.44 10.71 1.03
C PHE A 40 8.04 9.40 1.57
N PHE A 41 7.59 8.23 1.08
CA PHE A 41 8.18 6.94 1.46
C PHE A 41 9.64 6.79 1.05
N VAL A 42 10.06 7.36 -0.09
CA VAL A 42 11.50 7.42 -0.44
C VAL A 42 12.28 8.24 0.59
N ALA A 43 11.76 9.40 0.98
CA ALA A 43 12.41 10.25 1.98
C ALA A 43 12.50 9.56 3.34
N CYS A 44 11.45 8.86 3.78
CA CYS A 44 11.47 8.05 5.00
C CYS A 44 12.49 6.91 4.92
N ALA A 45 12.52 6.16 3.81
CA ALA A 45 13.47 5.07 3.62
C ALA A 45 14.92 5.57 3.69
N ALA A 46 15.21 6.70 3.03
CA ALA A 46 16.53 7.33 3.09
C ALA A 46 16.87 7.83 4.50
N GLY A 47 15.93 8.50 5.18
CA GLY A 47 16.09 8.96 6.55
C GLY A 47 16.37 7.80 7.53
N ASN A 48 15.65 6.69 7.37
CA ASN A 48 15.87 5.49 8.18
C ASN A 48 17.22 4.83 7.87
N ALA A 49 17.59 4.69 6.60
CA ALA A 49 18.84 4.07 6.20
C ALA A 49 20.09 4.87 6.60
N VAL A 50 20.05 6.21 6.47
CA VAL A 50 21.21 7.09 6.69
C VAL A 50 21.27 7.60 8.13
N GLY A 51 20.12 7.91 8.72
CA GLY A 51 20.00 8.50 10.05
C GLY A 51 19.63 7.48 11.11
N THR A 52 18.37 7.00 11.10
CA THR A 52 17.81 6.18 12.18
C THR A 52 18.60 4.91 12.43
N LEU A 53 19.15 4.27 11.37
CA LEU A 53 19.91 3.03 11.50
C LEU A 53 21.14 3.18 12.39
N ARG A 54 21.81 4.35 12.37
CA ARG A 54 22.96 4.65 13.24
C ARG A 54 22.57 4.78 14.71
N HIS A 55 21.30 5.06 14.97
CA HIS A 55 20.71 5.24 16.30
C HIS A 55 19.59 4.22 16.54
N ALA A 56 19.67 3.03 15.94
CA ALA A 56 18.56 2.08 15.93
C ALA A 56 18.17 1.61 17.34
N THR A 57 19.15 1.26 18.17
CA THR A 57 18.92 0.85 19.56
C THR A 57 18.25 1.95 20.39
N PRO A 58 18.81 3.17 20.52
CA PRO A 58 18.16 4.22 21.30
C PRO A 58 16.80 4.65 20.72
N PHE A 59 16.63 4.58 19.39
CA PHE A 59 15.32 4.80 18.77
C PHE A 59 14.29 3.76 19.22
N LEU A 60 14.64 2.47 19.20
CA LEU A 60 13.71 1.41 19.56
C LEU A 60 13.42 1.37 21.07
N GLU A 61 14.37 1.77 21.90
CA GLU A 61 14.16 2.00 23.34
C GLU A 61 13.19 3.16 23.59
N TRP A 62 13.35 4.27 22.88
CA TRP A 62 12.41 5.38 22.93
C TRP A 62 10.99 4.96 22.49
N CYS A 63 10.87 4.18 21.41
CA CYS A 63 9.59 3.58 21.00
C CYS A 63 9.01 2.68 22.09
N ARG A 64 9.83 1.81 22.70
CA ARG A 64 9.40 0.92 23.80
C ARG A 64 8.84 1.71 24.97
N ASP A 65 9.51 2.80 25.36
CA ASP A 65 9.16 3.56 26.56
C ASP A 65 7.96 4.47 26.34
N GLY A 66 7.82 5.03 25.13
CA GLY A 66 6.69 5.87 24.75
C GLY A 66 5.51 5.14 24.08
N ALA A 67 5.59 3.82 23.85
CA ALA A 67 4.47 3.04 23.32
C ALA A 67 3.27 3.11 24.27
N TRP A 68 2.13 3.51 23.72
CA TRP A 68 0.85 3.69 24.43
C TRP A 68 0.03 2.41 24.59
N LEU A 69 0.23 1.39 23.75
CA LEU A 69 -0.43 0.09 23.90
C LEU A 69 0.47 -0.90 24.66
N PRO A 70 0.04 -1.45 25.82
CA PRO A 70 0.88 -2.29 26.67
C PRO A 70 1.56 -3.49 25.96
N PRO A 71 0.90 -4.23 25.04
CA PRO A 71 1.54 -5.35 24.34
C PRO A 71 2.77 -4.94 23.52
N TYR A 72 2.77 -3.74 22.96
CA TYR A 72 3.86 -3.25 22.12
C TYR A 72 5.14 -3.00 22.92
N ARG A 73 5.04 -2.64 24.20
CA ARG A 73 6.24 -2.51 25.07
C ARG A 73 6.99 -3.83 25.20
N ALA A 74 6.26 -4.93 25.37
CA ALA A 74 6.85 -6.26 25.50
C ALA A 74 7.48 -6.74 24.18
N VAL A 75 6.81 -6.49 23.04
CA VAL A 75 7.34 -6.79 21.71
C VAL A 75 8.60 -5.96 21.44
N LEU A 76 8.54 -4.64 21.62
CA LEU A 76 9.67 -3.74 21.37
C LEU A 76 10.87 -4.09 22.26
N ARG A 77 10.65 -4.42 23.54
CA ARG A 77 11.72 -4.90 24.43
C ARG A 77 12.48 -6.10 23.86
N ARG A 78 11.78 -7.06 23.24
CA ARG A 78 12.41 -8.23 22.60
C ARG A 78 13.12 -7.87 21.30
N LEU A 79 12.72 -6.78 20.65
CA LEU A 79 13.30 -6.32 19.39
C LEU A 79 14.52 -5.40 19.59
N VAL A 80 14.72 -4.78 20.76
CA VAL A 80 15.88 -3.91 21.06
C VAL A 80 17.23 -4.56 20.71
N PRO A 81 17.51 -5.83 21.04
CA PRO A 81 18.79 -6.46 20.70
C PRO A 81 19.06 -6.60 19.19
N VAL A 82 18.00 -6.58 18.38
CA VAL A 82 18.05 -6.69 16.92
C VAL A 82 17.60 -5.39 16.24
N ALA A 83 17.65 -4.26 16.95
CA ALA A 83 17.16 -2.97 16.46
C ALA A 83 17.72 -2.56 15.08
N PRO A 84 19.01 -2.77 14.75
CA PRO A 84 19.52 -2.45 13.41
C PRO A 84 18.78 -3.20 12.29
N TRP A 85 18.45 -4.47 12.52
CA TRP A 85 17.69 -5.29 11.56
C TRP A 85 16.25 -4.83 11.45
N VAL A 86 15.63 -4.40 12.55
CA VAL A 86 14.28 -3.85 12.55
C VAL A 86 14.24 -2.54 11.74
N VAL A 87 15.14 -1.61 12.01
CA VAL A 87 15.21 -0.32 11.30
C VAL A 87 15.58 -0.52 9.82
N GLY A 88 16.55 -1.41 9.53
CA GLY A 88 16.90 -1.76 8.15
C GLY A 88 15.74 -2.39 7.39
N GLY A 89 15.01 -3.32 8.02
CA GLY A 89 13.81 -3.93 7.46
C GLY A 89 12.71 -2.91 7.19
N THR A 90 12.52 -1.94 8.09
CA THR A 90 11.60 -0.81 7.90
C THR A 90 11.99 0.01 6.68
N ALA A 91 13.27 0.39 6.52
CA ALA A 91 13.73 1.15 5.36
C ALA A 91 13.50 0.40 4.03
N VAL A 92 13.73 -0.93 4.02
CA VAL A 92 13.46 -1.78 2.85
C VAL A 92 11.97 -1.85 2.54
N ALA A 93 11.12 -2.01 3.57
CA ALA A 93 9.67 -2.02 3.40
C ALA A 93 9.16 -0.68 2.83
N GLU A 94 9.64 0.45 3.35
CA GLU A 94 9.32 1.79 2.85
C GLU A 94 9.75 1.96 1.38
N ALA A 95 10.95 1.52 1.01
CA ALA A 95 11.41 1.53 -0.37
C ALA A 95 10.54 0.65 -1.29
N GLY A 96 10.08 -0.51 -0.80
CA GLY A 96 9.13 -1.37 -1.51
C GLY A 96 7.79 -0.67 -1.75
N VAL A 97 7.22 -0.03 -0.72
CA VAL A 97 6.00 0.77 -0.83
C VAL A 97 6.18 1.92 -1.82
N ALA A 98 7.28 2.67 -1.72
CA ALA A 98 7.62 3.74 -2.64
C ALA A 98 7.67 3.26 -4.09
N THR A 99 8.31 2.11 -4.33
CA THR A 99 8.41 1.51 -5.67
C THR A 99 7.03 1.20 -6.24
N LEU A 100 6.13 0.62 -5.44
CA LEU A 100 4.75 0.35 -5.85
C LEU A 100 3.98 1.64 -6.19
N LEU A 101 4.10 2.68 -5.36
CA LEU A 101 3.41 3.96 -5.51
C LEU A 101 3.91 4.80 -6.70
N LEU A 102 5.21 4.77 -6.95
CA LEU A 102 5.85 5.48 -8.06
C LEU A 102 5.72 4.71 -9.38
N SER A 103 5.52 3.38 -9.33
CA SER A 103 5.12 2.60 -10.49
C SER A 103 3.75 3.07 -11.01
N ARG A 104 3.49 2.92 -12.32
CA ARG A 104 2.16 3.21 -12.87
C ARG A 104 1.16 2.06 -12.69
N ARG A 105 1.65 0.84 -12.45
CA ARG A 105 0.87 -0.40 -12.56
C ARG A 105 0.29 -0.88 -11.22
N HIS A 106 0.97 -0.60 -10.10
CA HIS A 106 0.65 -1.18 -8.80
C HIS A 106 0.30 -0.14 -7.73
N GLN A 107 -0.18 1.03 -8.15
CA GLN A 107 -0.45 2.17 -7.27
C GLN A 107 -1.49 1.85 -6.20
N GLU A 108 -2.56 1.14 -6.54
CA GLU A 108 -3.58 0.73 -5.56
C GLU A 108 -2.98 -0.21 -4.49
N ALA A 109 -2.20 -1.21 -4.91
CA ALA A 109 -1.53 -2.13 -3.98
C ALA A 109 -0.52 -1.38 -3.10
N GLY A 110 0.22 -0.42 -3.68
CA GLY A 110 1.13 0.45 -2.95
C GLY A 110 0.43 1.30 -1.88
N LEU A 111 -0.76 1.84 -2.18
CA LEU A 111 -1.54 2.62 -1.22
C LEU A 111 -2.07 1.75 -0.07
N TRP A 112 -2.53 0.53 -0.36
CA TRP A 112 -2.92 -0.41 0.69
C TRP A 112 -1.73 -0.86 1.54
N ALA A 113 -0.59 -1.15 0.92
CA ALA A 113 0.64 -1.47 1.64
C ALA A 113 1.09 -0.31 2.54
N ALA A 114 1.02 0.93 2.05
CA ALA A 114 1.28 2.13 2.84
C ALA A 114 0.33 2.27 4.04
N THR A 115 -0.98 2.03 3.84
CA THR A 115 -1.95 2.04 4.94
C THR A 115 -1.62 0.98 5.98
N VAL A 116 -1.38 -0.26 5.58
CA VAL A 116 -1.09 -1.38 6.49
C VAL A 116 0.20 -1.11 7.26
N PHE A 117 1.24 -0.62 6.59
CA PHE A 117 2.50 -0.27 7.19
C PHE A 117 2.32 0.79 8.29
N VAL A 118 1.65 1.91 7.96
CA VAL A 118 1.43 3.00 8.91
C VAL A 118 0.55 2.57 10.08
N VAL A 119 -0.52 1.82 9.84
CA VAL A 119 -1.41 1.31 10.90
C VAL A 119 -0.69 0.30 11.79
N GLY A 120 0.12 -0.60 11.24
CA GLY A 120 0.86 -1.60 12.02
C GLY A 120 1.93 -0.97 12.91
N ILE A 121 2.53 0.13 12.45
CA ILE A 121 3.59 0.84 13.18
C ILE A 121 3.05 1.86 14.18
N SER A 122 1.91 2.50 13.91
CA SER A 122 1.34 3.57 14.77
C SER A 122 1.21 3.18 16.26
N PRO A 123 0.79 1.96 16.62
CA PRO A 123 0.76 1.50 18.01
C PRO A 123 2.14 1.42 18.70
N ALA A 124 3.20 1.26 17.91
CA ALA A 124 4.56 1.00 18.38
C ALA A 124 5.40 2.28 18.53
N ILE A 125 5.03 3.40 17.90
CA ILE A 125 5.80 4.65 17.97
C ILE A 125 5.21 5.59 19.03
N ALA A 126 6.08 6.20 19.81
CA ALA A 126 5.74 7.20 20.80
C ALA A 126 5.18 8.51 20.17
N PRO A 127 4.40 9.31 20.92
CA PRO A 127 4.03 10.67 20.51
C PRO A 127 5.25 11.52 20.15
N PRO A 128 5.17 12.40 19.13
CA PRO A 128 3.98 12.79 18.38
C PRO A 128 3.70 11.96 17.11
N TYR A 129 4.50 10.93 16.79
CA TYR A 129 4.41 10.23 15.49
C TYR A 129 3.04 9.60 15.23
N TRP A 130 2.40 9.05 16.25
CA TRP A 130 1.08 8.45 16.10
C TRP A 130 0.01 9.47 15.64
N PHE A 131 0.08 10.72 16.09
CA PHE A 131 -0.87 11.76 15.71
C PHE A 131 -0.80 12.10 14.23
N ALA A 132 0.40 12.03 13.63
CA ALA A 132 0.59 12.24 12.19
C ALA A 132 0.24 11.00 11.36
N ASN A 133 0.57 9.81 11.88
CA ASN A 133 0.42 8.55 11.16
C ASN A 133 -1.04 8.11 10.97
N VAL A 134 -1.93 8.33 11.95
CA VAL A 134 -3.35 7.93 11.83
C VAL A 134 -4.07 8.68 10.69
N PRO A 135 -4.04 10.03 10.61
CA PRO A 135 -4.61 10.76 9.47
C PRO A 135 -3.99 10.35 8.13
N GLN A 136 -2.68 10.07 8.12
CA GLN A 136 -1.97 9.63 6.92
C GLN A 136 -2.47 8.27 6.42
N ALA A 137 -2.72 7.30 7.30
CA ALA A 137 -3.30 6.02 6.93
C ALA A 137 -4.72 6.16 6.31
N VAL A 138 -5.54 7.05 6.87
CA VAL A 138 -6.88 7.37 6.34
C VAL A 138 -6.79 7.98 4.94
N LEU A 139 -5.84 8.90 4.73
CA LEU A 139 -5.57 9.50 3.42
C LEU A 139 -5.23 8.43 2.37
N TYR A 140 -4.30 7.52 2.70
CA TYR A 140 -3.88 6.46 1.77
C TYR A 140 -5.02 5.49 1.42
N ALA A 141 -5.82 5.07 2.41
CA ALA A 141 -6.98 4.23 2.17
C ALA A 141 -8.02 4.94 1.29
N GLY A 142 -8.24 6.23 1.52
CA GLY A 142 -9.11 7.07 0.68
C GLY A 142 -8.64 7.17 -0.77
N LEU A 143 -7.33 7.36 -0.98
CA LEU A 143 -6.72 7.35 -2.31
C LEU A 143 -6.86 5.98 -2.98
N ALA A 144 -6.65 4.88 -2.24
CA ALA A 144 -6.74 3.52 -2.77
C ALA A 144 -8.15 3.20 -3.27
N ARG A 145 -9.17 3.56 -2.48
CA ARG A 145 -10.59 3.40 -2.86
C ARG A 145 -10.94 4.19 -4.13
N ARG A 146 -10.42 5.42 -4.26
CA ARG A 146 -10.61 6.25 -5.46
C ARG A 146 -9.88 5.70 -6.68
N PHE A 147 -8.73 5.05 -6.50
CA PHE A 147 -8.02 4.33 -7.56
C PHE A 147 -8.85 3.16 -8.11
N ARG A 148 -9.45 2.35 -7.22
CA ARG A 148 -10.32 1.23 -7.58
C ARG A 148 -11.60 1.68 -8.29
N GLY A 149 -12.24 2.74 -7.78
CA GLY A 149 -13.47 3.29 -8.36
C GLY A 149 -13.30 3.85 -9.78
N GLY A 150 -12.09 4.26 -10.18
CA GLY A 150 -11.78 4.58 -11.58
C GLY A 150 -11.70 3.36 -12.49
N HIS A 151 -11.39 2.17 -11.96
CA HIS A 151 -11.18 0.97 -12.77
C HIS A 151 -12.39 0.02 -12.86
N GLY A 152 -13.52 0.36 -12.24
CA GLY A 152 -14.66 -0.56 -12.08
C GLY A 152 -16.05 0.06 -12.24
N GLY A 153 -16.23 0.99 -13.18
CA GLY A 153 -17.53 1.53 -13.59
C GLY A 153 -17.75 1.35 -15.08
#